data_AF-A0A8K0JBN4-F1
#
_entry.id   AF-A0A8K0JBN4-F1
#
_cell.length_a   1.000
_cell.length_b   1.000
_cell.length_c   1.000
_cell.angle_alpha   90.00
_cell.angle_beta   90.00
_cell.angle_gamma   90.00
#
_symmetry.space_group_name_H-M   'P 1'
#
loop_
_entity.id
_entity.type
_entity.pdbx_description
1 polymer ?
#
loop_
_entity_poly.entity_id
_entity_poly.type
_entity_poly.pdbx_seq_one_letter_code
_entity_poly.pdbx_strand_id
1 'polypeptide(L)'
;MRHNEDTRQTHLALLATDGRMTVYENDQPENLSEFTSIDEFSICEKPSRGEEISFKVRFDPNPEPCYTALRAGVPVDSLGIVAAGMDTVRVYRTRDIVTASYGVPQTQREFYLATELTGHRGLVRDVAWAPGNVRGYDTIATACQDGYLRVFRIDTPYSPDDGKSWSANDLLKSSRTTRPAPAGTHPSSLVDAAASTTDTKTAAHPSSTLSASLARTAGPAADKRKWSGEEGQIHHSHREISRLDSHRTPVWRVDFDDDGQILGSTGDDGKLMLYRQTPDGVWAKSSELTMVRERMAVP
;
A
#
# COMPACT_ATOMS: atom_id res chain seq x y z
N MET A 1 12.16 -2.65 -1.40
CA MET A 1 12.64 -2.65 -0.01
C MET A 1 12.29 -1.32 0.62
N ARG A 2 11.99 -1.28 1.91
CA ARG A 2 11.77 -0.07 2.70
C ARG A 2 12.44 -0.28 4.06
N HIS A 3 13.20 0.69 4.53
CA HIS A 3 13.78 0.68 5.88
C HIS A 3 13.15 1.80 6.69
N ASN A 4 12.81 1.52 7.95
CA ASN A 4 12.39 2.53 8.90
C ASN A 4 13.54 2.78 9.88
N GLU A 5 14.10 3.99 9.85
CA GLU A 5 15.25 4.35 10.70
C GLU A 5 14.92 4.35 12.19
N ASP A 6 13.69 4.72 12.57
CA ASP A 6 13.26 4.84 13.96
C ASP A 6 13.02 3.47 14.60
N THR A 7 12.32 2.58 13.89
CA THR A 7 12.04 1.22 14.38
C THR A 7 13.14 0.22 14.04
N ARG A 8 14.10 0.62 13.18
CA ARG A 8 15.13 -0.25 12.58
C ARG A 8 14.58 -1.43 11.78
N GLN A 9 13.27 -1.46 11.51
CA GLN A 9 12.64 -2.54 10.77
C GLN A 9 12.87 -2.40 9.28
N THR A 10 13.12 -3.53 8.64
CA THR A 10 13.36 -3.59 7.19
C THR A 10 12.32 -4.48 6.53
N HIS A 11 11.70 -3.95 5.48
CA HIS A 11 10.65 -4.64 4.72
C HIS A 11 11.11 -4.90 3.29
N LEU A 12 10.86 -6.11 2.80
CA LEU A 12 11.18 -6.54 1.45
C LEU A 12 9.94 -7.14 0.78
N ALA A 13 9.53 -6.58 -0.35
CA ALA A 13 8.48 -7.15 -1.19
C ALA A 13 9.13 -7.78 -2.43
N LEU A 14 8.77 -9.03 -2.69
CA LEU A 14 9.15 -9.77 -3.90
C LEU A 14 7.90 -10.06 -4.70
N LEU A 15 7.95 -9.77 -6.01
CA LEU A 15 6.88 -10.02 -6.94
C LEU A 15 7.40 -10.96 -8.03
N ALA A 16 6.90 -12.19 -8.02
CA ALA A 16 7.31 -13.25 -8.94
C ALA A 16 6.59 -13.12 -10.29
N THR A 17 7.16 -13.75 -11.33
CA THR A 17 6.64 -13.70 -12.70
C THR A 17 5.31 -14.44 -12.87
N ASP A 18 4.88 -15.23 -11.88
CA ASP A 18 3.58 -15.88 -11.84
C ASP A 18 2.49 -15.00 -11.19
N GLY A 19 2.81 -13.75 -10.82
CA GLY A 19 1.88 -12.81 -10.20
C GLY A 19 1.78 -12.92 -8.69
N ARG A 20 2.59 -13.77 -8.04
CA ARG A 20 2.63 -13.92 -6.58
C ARG A 20 3.49 -12.83 -5.95
N MET A 21 2.94 -12.14 -4.95
CA MET A 21 3.66 -11.20 -4.10
C MET A 21 3.87 -11.79 -2.71
N THR A 22 5.11 -11.75 -2.23
CA THR A 22 5.50 -12.12 -0.86
C THR A 22 6.17 -10.94 -0.20
N VAL A 23 5.75 -10.60 1.01
CA VAL A 23 6.31 -9.49 1.79
C VAL A 23 6.96 -10.04 3.04
N TYR A 24 8.21 -9.65 3.26
CA TYR A 24 9.04 -10.07 4.38
C TYR A 24 9.36 -8.90 5.31
N GLU A 25 9.56 -9.21 6.59
CA GLU A 25 10.05 -8.33 7.65
C GLU A 25 11.38 -8.84 8.19
N ASN A 26 12.27 -7.91 8.53
CA ASN A 26 13.36 -8.13 9.44
C ASN A 26 13.16 -7.17 10.62
N ASP A 27 12.91 -7.75 11.80
CA ASP A 27 12.74 -7.08 13.09
C ASP A 27 13.99 -7.17 13.97
N GLN A 28 14.99 -7.96 13.55
CA GLN A 28 16.30 -8.09 14.17
C GLN A 28 17.35 -7.35 13.34
N PRO A 29 17.53 -6.03 13.54
CA PRO A 29 18.43 -5.22 12.71
C PRO A 29 19.90 -5.65 12.81
N GLU A 30 20.29 -6.32 13.90
CA GLU A 30 21.61 -6.94 14.08
C GLU A 30 21.83 -8.17 13.18
N ASN A 31 20.77 -8.80 12.70
CA ASN A 31 20.82 -10.01 11.89
C ASN A 31 20.13 -9.81 10.53
N LEU A 32 20.84 -9.18 9.59
CA LEU A 32 20.35 -8.90 8.24
C LEU A 32 20.14 -10.15 7.36
N SER A 33 20.41 -11.36 7.88
CA SER A 33 20.23 -12.61 7.13
C SER A 33 18.87 -13.28 7.35
N GLU A 34 18.15 -12.89 8.41
CA GLU A 34 16.88 -13.50 8.79
C GLU A 34 15.71 -12.57 8.43
N PHE A 35 14.85 -13.06 7.54
CA PHE A 35 13.62 -12.37 7.15
C PHE A 35 12.44 -13.33 7.36
N THR A 36 11.39 -12.85 8.02
CA THR A 36 10.15 -13.60 8.23
C THR A 36 9.10 -13.15 7.24
N SER A 37 8.30 -14.08 6.72
CA SER A 37 7.20 -13.72 5.81
C SER A 37 6.06 -13.11 6.62
N ILE A 38 5.72 -11.86 6.32
CA ILE A 38 4.53 -11.19 6.86
C ILE A 38 3.30 -11.76 6.16
N ASP A 39 3.36 -11.84 4.83
CA ASP A 39 2.19 -12.08 4.01
C ASP A 39 2.52 -12.55 2.58
N GLU A 40 1.60 -13.31 1.97
CA GLU A 40 1.73 -13.86 0.62
C GLU A 40 0.37 -13.90 -0.10
N PHE A 41 0.28 -13.34 -1.30
CA PHE A 41 -0.97 -13.27 -2.07
C PHE A 41 -0.72 -13.05 -3.57
N SER A 42 -1.69 -13.39 -4.42
CA SER A 42 -1.60 -13.10 -5.86
C SER A 42 -2.11 -11.71 -6.18
N ILE A 43 -1.38 -10.96 -7.01
CA ILE A 43 -1.83 -9.65 -7.49
C ILE A 43 -2.54 -9.73 -8.84
N CYS A 44 -2.30 -10.75 -9.66
CA CYS A 44 -2.96 -10.97 -10.95
C CYS A 44 -3.07 -12.48 -11.23
N GLU A 45 -3.77 -12.84 -12.31
CA GLU A 45 -3.77 -14.21 -12.78
C GLU A 45 -2.38 -14.58 -13.31
N LYS A 46 -2.03 -15.86 -13.19
CA LYS A 46 -0.74 -16.36 -13.66
C LYS A 46 -0.64 -16.17 -15.19
N PRO A 47 0.35 -15.40 -15.69
CA PRO A 47 0.49 -15.18 -17.13
C PRO A 47 0.77 -16.47 -17.90
N SER A 48 0.38 -16.49 -19.17
CA SER A 48 0.62 -17.62 -20.06
C SER A 48 2.09 -17.73 -20.44
N ARG A 49 2.57 -18.94 -20.72
CA ARG A 49 3.97 -19.15 -21.14
C ARG A 49 4.22 -18.42 -22.47
N GLY A 50 5.26 -17.58 -22.50
CA GLY A 50 5.67 -16.83 -23.69
C GLY A 50 4.92 -15.52 -23.92
N GLU A 51 3.96 -15.20 -23.04
CA GLU A 51 3.34 -13.88 -23.00
C GLU A 51 4.34 -12.82 -22.55
N GLU A 52 4.24 -11.61 -23.10
CA GLU A 52 5.02 -10.49 -22.60
C GLU A 52 4.46 -10.08 -21.23
N ILE A 53 5.30 -10.12 -20.20
CA ILE A 53 4.91 -9.82 -18.83
C ILE A 53 5.48 -8.48 -18.37
N SER A 54 4.76 -7.81 -17.48
CA SER A 54 5.25 -6.62 -16.79
C SER A 54 4.83 -6.65 -15.33
N PHE A 55 5.82 -6.50 -14.45
CA PHE A 55 5.64 -6.53 -13.01
C PHE A 55 6.46 -5.44 -12.37
N LYS A 56 5.85 -4.66 -11.48
CA LYS A 56 6.55 -3.64 -10.69
C LYS A 56 5.91 -3.54 -9.32
N VAL A 57 6.74 -3.37 -8.29
CA VAL A 57 6.27 -3.13 -6.92
C VAL A 57 7.07 -1.99 -6.30
N ARG A 58 6.40 -1.11 -5.56
CA ARG A 58 7.00 -0.03 -4.76
C ARG A 58 6.29 0.08 -3.42
N PHE A 59 7.05 0.31 -2.37
CA PHE A 59 6.49 0.72 -1.09
C PHE A 59 6.07 2.20 -1.14
N ASP A 60 5.10 2.57 -0.33
CA ASP A 60 4.82 3.96 0.06
C ASP A 60 6.10 4.54 0.70
N PRO A 61 6.69 5.60 0.12
CA PRO A 61 7.90 6.22 0.66
C PRO A 61 7.62 7.08 1.90
N ASN A 62 6.35 7.39 2.19
CA ASN A 62 6.01 8.25 3.31
C ASN A 62 6.18 7.49 4.65
N PRO A 63 6.69 8.15 5.71
CA PRO A 63 6.88 7.51 7.01
C PRO A 63 5.58 6.94 7.58
N GLU A 64 4.49 7.68 7.43
CA GLU A 64 3.16 7.36 7.95
C GLU A 64 2.10 7.54 6.84
N PRO A 65 0.95 6.87 6.95
CA PRO A 65 -0.23 7.18 6.14
C PRO A 65 -0.63 8.65 6.27
N CYS A 66 -1.26 9.21 5.23
CA CYS A 66 -1.72 10.58 5.28
C CYS A 66 -2.76 10.82 6.39
N TYR A 67 -2.88 12.04 6.88
CA TYR A 67 -3.70 12.36 8.05
C TYR A 67 -5.20 12.02 7.86
N THR A 68 -5.72 12.02 6.63
CA THR A 68 -7.09 11.59 6.33
C THR A 68 -7.24 10.07 6.45
N ALA A 69 -6.23 9.30 6.04
CA ALA A 69 -6.17 7.86 6.24
C ALA A 69 -6.10 7.48 7.72
N LEU A 70 -5.27 8.18 8.50
CA LEU A 70 -5.22 8.00 9.96
C LEU A 70 -6.59 8.27 10.60
N ARG A 71 -7.25 9.36 10.19
CA ARG A 71 -8.61 9.69 10.68
C ARG A 71 -9.62 8.59 10.34
N ALA A 72 -9.56 8.07 9.12
CA ALA A 72 -10.40 6.98 8.66
C ALA A 72 -10.13 5.64 9.40
N GLY A 73 -9.03 5.55 10.16
CA GLY A 73 -8.69 4.38 10.98
C GLY A 73 -7.57 3.51 10.42
N VAL A 74 -6.81 3.99 9.43
CA VAL A 74 -5.59 3.30 9.00
C VAL A 74 -4.56 3.38 10.14
N PRO A 75 -3.94 2.26 10.57
CA PRO A 75 -2.90 2.27 11.59
C PRO A 75 -1.69 3.13 11.20
N VAL A 76 -1.05 3.77 12.19
CA VAL A 76 0.11 4.66 11.97
C VAL A 76 1.29 3.91 11.35
N ASP A 77 1.47 2.65 11.74
CA ASP A 77 2.49 1.73 11.25
C ASP A 77 2.05 0.93 10.01
N SER A 78 0.92 1.31 9.38
CA SER A 78 0.43 0.64 8.18
C SER A 78 1.41 0.80 7.02
N LEU A 79 1.83 -0.33 6.45
CA LEU A 79 2.65 -0.34 5.24
C LEU A 79 1.75 -0.13 4.02
N GLY A 80 2.13 0.80 3.14
CA GLY A 80 1.55 0.94 1.80
C GLY A 80 2.41 0.28 0.74
N ILE A 81 1.80 -0.42 -0.21
CA ILE A 81 2.46 -0.95 -1.40
C ILE A 81 1.61 -0.67 -2.63
N VAL A 82 2.23 -0.22 -3.71
CA VAL A 82 1.64 -0.23 -5.06
C VAL A 82 2.31 -1.31 -5.89
N ALA A 83 1.50 -2.11 -6.57
CA ALA A 83 1.97 -3.17 -7.46
C ALA A 83 1.27 -3.08 -8.82
N ALA A 84 2.06 -3.06 -9.89
CA ALA A 84 1.61 -3.32 -11.24
C ALA A 84 1.81 -4.81 -11.56
N GLY A 85 0.73 -5.47 -11.97
CA GLY A 85 0.73 -6.80 -12.55
C GLY A 85 0.04 -6.75 -13.90
N MET A 86 0.80 -6.90 -14.97
CA MET A 86 0.34 -6.80 -16.36
C MET A 86 -0.22 -5.39 -16.67
N ASP A 87 -1.52 -5.28 -16.92
CA ASP A 87 -2.27 -4.05 -17.19
C ASP A 87 -3.00 -3.51 -15.95
N THR A 88 -2.89 -4.19 -14.81
CA THR A 88 -3.58 -3.81 -13.57
C THR A 88 -2.62 -3.20 -12.56
N VAL A 89 -3.06 -2.13 -11.88
CA VAL A 89 -2.32 -1.51 -10.78
C VAL A 89 -3.17 -1.54 -9.53
N ARG A 90 -2.64 -2.16 -8.47
CA ARG A 90 -3.34 -2.30 -7.18
C ARG A 90 -2.52 -1.66 -6.08
N VAL A 91 -3.25 -1.01 -5.17
CA VAL A 91 -2.70 -0.40 -3.97
C VAL A 91 -3.18 -1.21 -2.78
N TYR A 92 -2.24 -1.55 -1.91
CA TYR A 92 -2.47 -2.35 -0.72
C TYR A 92 -2.01 -1.59 0.51
N ARG A 93 -2.69 -1.83 1.63
CA ARG A 93 -2.29 -1.35 2.94
C ARG A 93 -2.38 -2.46 3.97
N THR A 94 -1.56 -2.42 5.02
CA THR A 94 -1.66 -3.43 6.08
C THR A 94 -2.75 -3.10 7.09
N ARG A 95 -3.34 -4.16 7.63
CA ARG A 95 -4.18 -4.18 8.83
C ARG A 95 -3.67 -5.28 9.77
N ASP A 96 -4.05 -5.18 11.03
CA ASP A 96 -3.86 -6.28 11.98
C ASP A 96 -5.04 -7.25 11.87
N ILE A 97 -4.73 -8.55 11.87
CA ILE A 97 -5.68 -9.64 11.96
C ILE A 97 -5.35 -10.50 13.18
N VAL A 98 -6.38 -11.11 13.78
CA VAL A 98 -6.20 -12.06 14.88
C VAL A 98 -6.36 -13.48 14.33
N THR A 99 -5.28 -14.24 14.37
CA THR A 99 -5.26 -15.64 13.94
C THR A 99 -5.03 -16.55 15.13
N ALA A 100 -5.80 -17.62 15.28
CA ALA A 100 -5.57 -18.62 16.31
C ALA A 100 -4.59 -19.69 15.80
N SER A 101 -3.42 -19.81 16.43
CA SER A 101 -2.48 -20.91 16.20
C SER A 101 -2.41 -21.76 17.46
N TYR A 102 -2.70 -23.06 17.35
CA TYR A 102 -2.77 -23.99 18.49
C TYR A 102 -3.69 -23.49 19.64
N GLY A 103 -4.78 -22.81 19.31
CA GLY A 103 -5.73 -22.27 20.30
C GLY A 103 -5.27 -20.99 21.00
N VAL A 104 -4.10 -20.45 20.66
CA VAL A 104 -3.61 -19.17 21.17
C VAL A 104 -3.87 -18.08 20.13
N PRO A 105 -4.59 -16.99 20.47
CA PRO A 105 -4.75 -15.85 19.57
C PRO A 105 -3.39 -15.17 19.37
N GLN A 106 -3.04 -14.92 18.11
CA GLN A 106 -1.85 -14.21 17.69
C GLN A 106 -2.26 -13.09 16.75
N THR A 107 -1.71 -11.90 16.95
CA THR A 107 -1.88 -10.79 16.01
C THR A 107 -0.87 -10.94 14.89
N GLN A 108 -1.33 -10.83 13.65
CA GLN A 108 -0.48 -10.85 12.46
C GLN A 108 -0.87 -9.67 11.56
N ARG A 109 0.07 -9.13 10.79
CA ARG A 109 -0.22 -8.15 9.75
C ARG A 109 -0.64 -8.84 8.46
N GLU A 110 -1.64 -8.28 7.80
CA GLU A 110 -2.11 -8.71 6.49
C GLU A 110 -2.33 -7.47 5.60
N PHE A 111 -2.00 -7.56 4.31
CA PHE A 111 -2.32 -6.53 3.33
C PHE A 111 -3.78 -6.67 2.84
N TYR A 112 -4.61 -5.65 2.93
CA TYR A 112 -5.88 -5.61 2.21
C TYR A 112 -5.75 -4.82 0.90
N LEU A 113 -6.63 -5.12 -0.07
CA LEU A 113 -6.74 -4.33 -1.29
C LEU A 113 -7.39 -2.98 -0.96
N ALA A 114 -6.61 -1.90 -0.99
CA ALA A 114 -7.06 -0.55 -0.69
C ALA A 114 -7.83 0.04 -1.88
N THR A 115 -7.26 -0.06 -3.09
CA THR A 115 -7.93 0.37 -4.33
C THR A 115 -7.24 -0.24 -5.56
N GLU A 116 -7.96 -0.30 -6.69
CA GLU A 116 -7.44 -0.74 -7.99
C GLU A 116 -7.51 0.43 -8.97
N LEU A 117 -6.35 0.87 -9.47
CA LEU A 117 -6.26 1.99 -10.42
C LEU A 117 -6.57 1.47 -11.82
N THR A 118 -7.59 2.05 -12.45
CA THR A 118 -8.10 1.59 -13.75
C THR A 118 -7.77 2.57 -14.88
N GLY A 119 -7.92 2.12 -16.13
CA GLY A 119 -7.83 2.98 -17.32
C GLY A 119 -6.59 2.74 -18.21
N HIS A 120 -5.70 1.83 -17.81
CA HIS A 120 -4.58 1.35 -18.62
C HIS A 120 -5.06 0.49 -19.78
N ARG A 121 -4.42 0.62 -20.95
CA ARG A 121 -4.75 -0.13 -22.17
C ARG A 121 -3.53 -0.86 -22.73
N GLY A 122 -2.71 -1.40 -21.84
CA GLY A 122 -1.47 -2.09 -22.16
C GLY A 122 -0.70 -2.41 -20.89
N LEU A 123 0.49 -3.01 -21.06
CA LEU A 123 1.34 -3.34 -19.92
C LEU A 123 1.80 -2.07 -19.19
N VAL A 124 1.60 -2.05 -17.88
CA VAL A 124 2.14 -1.02 -17.01
C VAL A 124 3.60 -1.32 -16.74
N ARG A 125 4.50 -0.49 -17.27
CA ARG A 125 5.96 -0.70 -17.25
C ARG A 125 6.60 -0.21 -15.97
N ASP A 126 6.02 0.80 -15.34
CA ASP A 126 6.53 1.32 -14.09
C ASP A 126 5.44 2.01 -13.26
N VAL A 127 5.66 2.05 -11.96
CA VAL A 127 4.82 2.74 -10.99
C VAL A 127 5.70 3.48 -9.99
N ALA A 128 5.24 4.65 -9.55
CA ALA A 128 5.88 5.46 -8.54
C ALA A 128 4.83 6.00 -7.56
N TRP A 129 5.14 5.94 -6.27
CA TRP A 129 4.33 6.53 -5.20
C TRP A 129 5.03 7.81 -4.75
N ALA A 130 4.32 8.94 -4.76
CA ALA A 130 4.92 10.22 -4.43
C ALA A 130 5.14 10.38 -2.92
N PRO A 131 6.26 10.95 -2.49
CA PRO A 131 6.40 11.48 -1.14
C PRO A 131 5.55 12.77 -0.97
N GLY A 132 5.39 13.21 0.28
CA GLY A 132 4.65 14.43 0.63
C GLY A 132 3.14 14.22 0.77
N ASN A 133 2.72 13.10 1.34
CA ASN A 133 1.30 12.81 1.60
C ASN A 133 0.67 13.67 2.73
N VAL A 134 1.44 14.61 3.30
CA VAL A 134 0.96 15.67 4.22
C VAL A 134 -0.15 16.54 3.63
N ARG A 135 -0.40 16.44 2.32
CA ARG A 135 -1.54 17.05 1.60
C ARG A 135 -2.89 16.39 1.91
N GLY A 136 -2.89 15.26 2.63
CA GLY A 136 -4.10 14.54 3.05
C GLY A 136 -4.62 13.54 2.03
N TYR A 137 -3.77 13.15 1.08
CA TYR A 137 -4.05 12.14 0.07
C TYR A 137 -2.71 11.58 -0.44
N ASP A 138 -2.76 10.40 -1.03
CA ASP A 138 -1.62 9.79 -1.70
C ASP A 138 -1.65 10.12 -3.20
N THR A 139 -0.48 10.18 -3.83
CA THR A 139 -0.34 10.38 -5.28
C THR A 139 0.49 9.26 -5.87
N ILE A 140 -0.01 8.64 -6.94
CA ILE A 140 0.68 7.56 -7.65
C ILE A 140 0.75 7.88 -9.13
N ALA A 141 1.92 7.67 -9.73
CA ALA A 141 2.10 7.76 -11.16
C ALA A 141 2.36 6.38 -11.77
N THR A 142 1.89 6.17 -13.00
CA THR A 142 2.04 4.92 -13.74
C THR A 142 2.50 5.19 -15.16
N ALA A 143 3.55 4.50 -15.61
CA ALA A 143 4.02 4.49 -16.99
C ALA A 143 3.47 3.26 -17.73
N CYS A 144 2.88 3.46 -18.89
CA CYS A 144 2.19 2.41 -19.63
C CYS A 144 2.69 2.29 -21.07
N GLN A 145 2.66 1.07 -21.59
CA GLN A 145 2.94 0.77 -22.99
C GLN A 145 1.94 1.42 -23.96
N ASP A 146 0.75 1.80 -23.49
CA ASP A 146 -0.23 2.54 -24.29
C ASP A 146 0.18 3.98 -24.62
N GLY A 147 1.36 4.40 -24.17
CA GLY A 147 1.98 5.69 -24.44
C GLY A 147 1.49 6.84 -23.58
N TYR A 148 0.77 6.51 -22.50
CA TYR A 148 0.35 7.49 -21.51
C TYR A 148 1.02 7.26 -20.17
N LEU A 149 1.54 8.34 -19.62
CA LEU A 149 1.79 8.48 -18.20
C LEU A 149 0.50 8.96 -17.53
N ARG A 150 0.09 8.29 -16.45
CA ARG A 150 -1.09 8.68 -15.68
C ARG A 150 -0.68 9.03 -14.26
N VAL A 151 -1.33 10.05 -13.71
CA VAL A 151 -1.21 10.41 -12.30
C VAL A 151 -2.56 10.26 -11.63
N PHE A 152 -2.57 9.54 -10.52
CA PHE A 152 -3.74 9.24 -9.72
C PHE A 152 -3.62 9.90 -8.37
N ARG A 153 -4.72 10.49 -7.90
CA ARG A 153 -4.91 10.85 -6.50
C ARG A 153 -5.72 9.76 -5.81
N ILE A 154 -5.28 9.36 -4.62
CA ILE A 154 -5.96 8.38 -3.78
C ILE A 154 -6.39 9.08 -2.49
N ASP A 155 -7.70 9.13 -2.27
CA ASP A 155 -8.31 9.71 -1.09
C ASP A 155 -8.79 8.61 -0.15
N THR A 156 -8.63 8.83 1.16
CA THR A 156 -9.20 7.96 2.18
C THR A 156 -10.40 8.66 2.82
N PRO A 157 -11.63 8.41 2.34
CA PRO A 157 -12.82 9.01 2.91
C PRO A 157 -13.00 8.60 4.37
N TYR A 158 -13.47 9.53 5.19
CA TYR A 158 -13.85 9.34 6.59
C TYR A 158 -15.24 9.92 6.81
N SER A 159 -15.94 9.45 7.86
CA SER A 159 -17.24 10.02 8.23
C SER A 159 -17.02 11.33 9.00
N PRO A 160 -17.64 12.46 8.61
CA PRO A 160 -17.55 13.69 9.39
C PRO A 160 -18.24 13.57 10.77
N ASP A 161 -19.21 12.65 10.88
CA ASP A 161 -20.02 12.42 12.08
C ASP A 161 -19.47 11.28 12.96
N ASP A 162 -18.19 10.91 12.79
CA ASP A 162 -17.52 9.86 13.56
C ASP A 162 -17.17 10.26 15.00
N GLY A 163 -17.47 11.51 15.39
CA GLY A 163 -17.14 12.06 16.70
C GLY A 163 -15.64 12.25 16.94
N LYS A 164 -14.80 12.05 15.92
CA LYS A 164 -13.35 12.23 16.00
C LYS A 164 -12.97 13.64 15.57
N SER A 165 -12.02 14.22 16.29
CA SER A 165 -11.38 15.49 15.93
C SER A 165 -10.08 15.24 15.15
N TRP A 166 -9.43 16.32 14.72
CA TRP A 166 -8.06 16.29 14.19
C TRP A 166 -6.98 16.28 15.29
N SER A 167 -7.36 16.03 16.55
CA SER A 167 -6.40 15.95 17.64
C SER A 167 -5.51 14.70 17.48
N ALA A 168 -4.26 14.80 17.93
CA ALA A 168 -3.33 13.67 17.93
C ALA A 168 -3.90 12.46 18.70
N ASN A 169 -4.72 12.70 19.72
CA ASN A 169 -5.38 11.63 20.46
C ASN A 169 -6.34 10.81 19.59
N ASP A 170 -7.10 11.44 18.69
CA ASP A 170 -8.07 10.71 17.88
C ASP A 170 -7.42 10.05 16.66
N LEU A 171 -6.32 10.62 16.15
CA LEU A 171 -5.57 10.08 15.01
C LEU A 171 -4.63 8.92 15.41
N LEU A 172 -3.99 9.00 16.59
CA LEU A 172 -2.93 8.05 16.98
C LEU A 172 -3.41 6.93 17.92
N LYS A 173 -4.60 7.03 18.53
CA LYS A 173 -5.12 6.00 19.46
C LYS A 173 -5.27 4.63 18.83
N SER A 174 -5.41 4.53 17.50
CA SER A 174 -5.52 3.26 16.80
C SER A 174 -4.28 2.35 16.97
N SER A 175 -3.14 2.86 17.47
CA SER A 175 -1.91 2.07 17.68
C SER A 175 -1.68 1.57 19.12
N ARG A 176 -2.45 2.03 20.12
CA ARG A 176 -2.14 1.73 21.54
C ARG A 176 -2.70 0.43 22.09
N THR A 177 -3.52 -0.31 21.33
CA THR A 177 -4.20 -1.52 21.83
C THR A 177 -3.44 -2.84 21.63
N THR A 178 -2.23 -2.85 21.03
CA THR A 178 -1.55 -4.11 20.66
C THR A 178 -0.21 -4.40 21.36
N ARG A 179 0.25 -3.61 22.34
CA ARG A 179 1.36 -4.04 23.23
C ARG A 179 0.82 -4.54 24.58
N PRO A 180 0.98 -5.83 24.94
CA PRO A 180 0.80 -6.23 26.33
C PRO A 180 1.86 -5.51 27.18
N ALA A 181 1.43 -4.68 28.11
CA ALA A 181 2.31 -4.07 29.10
C ALA A 181 2.96 -5.17 29.95
N PRO A 182 4.25 -5.05 30.33
CA PRO A 182 4.82 -5.93 31.32
C PRO A 182 4.06 -5.74 32.63
N ALA A 183 3.58 -6.85 33.20
CA ALA A 183 2.87 -6.87 34.47
C ALA A 183 3.74 -6.24 35.56
N GLY A 184 3.29 -5.10 36.09
CA GLY A 184 3.94 -4.47 37.23
C GLY A 184 3.58 -3.00 37.35
N THR A 185 2.53 -2.72 38.11
CA THR A 185 2.50 -1.83 39.29
C THR A 185 1.14 -1.14 39.35
N HIS A 186 0.29 -1.60 40.28
CA HIS A 186 -0.95 -0.91 40.64
C HIS A 186 -0.64 0.49 41.17
N PRO A 187 -1.59 1.42 41.02
CA PRO A 187 -2.16 1.97 42.25
C PRO A 187 -3.69 1.91 42.26
N SER A 188 -4.18 1.51 43.42
CA SER A 188 -5.56 1.49 43.89
C SER A 188 -6.21 2.87 43.92
N SER A 189 -7.48 2.94 43.52
CA SER A 189 -8.49 3.66 44.30
C SER A 189 -9.89 3.10 44.02
N LEU A 190 -10.55 2.79 45.13
CA LEU A 190 -11.92 2.33 45.28
C LEU A 190 -12.90 3.49 45.05
N VAL A 191 -14.08 3.20 44.50
CA VAL A 191 -15.39 3.55 45.10
C VAL A 191 -16.54 2.79 44.42
N ASP A 192 -17.52 2.46 45.26
CA ASP A 192 -18.66 1.56 45.09
C ASP A 192 -19.75 2.02 44.11
N ALA A 193 -20.53 1.06 43.54
CA ALA A 193 -21.96 0.91 43.83
C ALA A 193 -22.67 -0.15 42.94
N ALA A 194 -23.12 -1.21 43.61
CA ALA A 194 -24.39 -1.95 43.50
C ALA A 194 -25.17 -2.08 42.17
N ALA A 195 -25.26 -3.36 41.75
CA ALA A 195 -26.47 -4.13 41.41
C ALA A 195 -27.45 -3.66 40.30
N SER A 196 -27.59 -4.49 39.26
CA SER A 196 -28.87 -5.16 38.98
C SER A 196 -28.71 -6.26 37.93
N THR A 197 -29.28 -7.42 38.24
CA THR A 197 -29.44 -8.60 37.39
C THR A 197 -30.62 -8.43 36.45
N THR A 198 -30.50 -8.82 35.18
CA THR A 198 -31.57 -9.52 34.44
C THR A 198 -30.99 -10.25 33.23
N ASP A 199 -31.23 -11.57 33.25
CA ASP A 199 -31.08 -12.52 32.15
C ASP A 199 -31.86 -12.09 30.90
N THR A 200 -31.27 -12.24 29.71
CA THR A 200 -31.98 -12.78 28.53
C THR A 200 -31.02 -13.52 27.61
N LYS A 201 -31.29 -14.82 27.47
CA LYS A 201 -30.65 -15.76 26.54
C LYS A 201 -31.05 -15.45 25.10
N THR A 202 -30.07 -15.31 24.20
CA THR A 202 -30.23 -15.72 22.80
C THR A 202 -28.95 -16.41 22.34
N ALA A 203 -29.09 -17.68 21.99
CA ALA A 203 -28.03 -18.53 21.48
C ALA A 203 -27.81 -18.21 19.99
N ALA A 204 -26.58 -17.89 19.61
CA ALA A 204 -26.12 -17.91 18.23
C ALA A 204 -24.87 -18.78 18.14
N HIS A 205 -24.96 -19.81 17.30
CA HIS A 205 -23.94 -20.82 17.05
C HIS A 205 -22.62 -20.20 16.55
N PRO A 206 -21.45 -20.59 17.07
CA PRO A 206 -20.18 -20.24 16.44
C PRO A 206 -20.02 -21.10 15.18
N SER A 207 -20.05 -20.48 14.01
CA SER A 207 -19.66 -21.13 12.75
C SER A 207 -18.19 -21.53 12.84
N SER A 208 -17.96 -22.81 12.61
CA SER A 208 -16.70 -23.54 12.64
C SER A 208 -15.54 -22.83 11.94
N THR A 209 -14.49 -22.55 12.71
CA THR A 209 -13.20 -21.93 12.34
C THR A 209 -12.18 -22.91 11.76
N LEU A 210 -12.61 -24.08 11.29
CA LEU A 210 -11.71 -25.16 10.86
C LEU A 210 -11.18 -25.00 9.43
N SER A 211 -11.64 -24.00 8.67
CA SER A 211 -11.17 -23.75 7.30
C SER A 211 -9.88 -22.91 7.23
N ALA A 212 -9.52 -22.17 8.29
CA ALA A 212 -8.38 -21.25 8.25
C ALA A 212 -7.03 -21.95 8.47
N SER A 213 -7.01 -23.05 9.24
CA SER A 213 -5.75 -23.69 9.65
C SER A 213 -5.21 -24.71 8.64
N LEU A 214 -6.05 -25.21 7.72
CA LEU A 214 -5.64 -26.17 6.67
C LEU A 214 -5.13 -25.48 5.39
N ALA A 215 -5.36 -24.17 5.22
CA ALA A 215 -4.94 -23.41 4.05
C ALA A 215 -3.41 -23.17 3.95
N ARG A 216 -2.65 -23.39 5.03
CA ARG A 216 -1.18 -23.21 5.01
C ARG A 216 -0.41 -24.33 4.30
N THR A 217 -1.09 -25.35 3.79
CA THR A 217 -0.48 -26.46 3.02
C THR A 217 -1.22 -26.80 1.71
N ALA A 218 -2.03 -25.90 1.18
CA ALA A 218 -2.63 -26.07 -0.15
C ALA A 218 -1.77 -25.42 -1.24
N GLY A 219 -1.61 -26.12 -2.37
CA GLY A 219 -0.85 -25.68 -3.55
C GLY A 219 -1.46 -24.49 -4.32
N PRO A 220 -1.16 -24.36 -5.63
CA PRO A 220 -0.95 -23.10 -6.34
C PRO A 220 -2.24 -22.32 -6.64
N ALA A 221 -2.73 -21.55 -5.67
CA ALA A 221 -3.57 -20.37 -5.91
C ALA A 221 -3.58 -19.53 -4.62
N ALA A 222 -2.55 -18.71 -4.40
CA ALA A 222 -2.68 -17.64 -3.42
C ALA A 222 -3.83 -16.74 -3.91
N ASP A 223 -4.96 -16.67 -3.20
CA ASP A 223 -6.16 -16.05 -3.73
C ASP A 223 -5.94 -14.57 -4.03
N LYS A 224 -6.48 -14.10 -5.16
CA LYS A 224 -6.44 -12.68 -5.51
C LYS A 224 -7.28 -11.91 -4.48
N ARG A 225 -6.63 -11.04 -3.70
CA ARG A 225 -7.32 -10.24 -2.69
C ARG A 225 -8.35 -9.31 -3.31
N LYS A 226 -9.57 -9.39 -2.79
CA LYS A 226 -10.68 -8.51 -3.14
C LYS A 226 -11.09 -7.75 -1.89
N TRP A 227 -11.70 -6.59 -2.09
CA TRP A 227 -12.36 -5.86 -1.01
C TRP A 227 -13.47 -6.73 -0.42
N SER A 228 -13.41 -7.01 0.89
CA SER A 228 -14.44 -7.77 1.61
C SER A 228 -15.17 -6.93 2.66
N GLY A 229 -14.64 -5.75 3.01
CA GLY A 229 -15.23 -4.87 4.04
C GLY A 229 -15.08 -5.44 5.46
N GLU A 230 -14.16 -6.38 5.64
CA GLU A 230 -13.82 -6.91 6.95
C GLU A 230 -13.21 -5.84 7.86
N GLU A 231 -13.23 -6.11 9.16
CA GLU A 231 -12.64 -5.24 10.17
C GLU A 231 -11.18 -4.89 9.84
N GLY A 232 -10.81 -3.62 10.00
CA GLY A 232 -9.50 -3.09 9.66
C GLY A 232 -9.26 -2.81 8.18
N GLN A 233 -10.16 -3.21 7.26
CA GLN A 233 -10.11 -2.75 5.87
C GLN A 233 -10.69 -1.34 5.79
N ILE A 234 -9.87 -0.37 5.40
CA ILE A 234 -10.30 1.02 5.20
C ILE A 234 -10.50 1.26 3.72
N HIS A 235 -11.63 1.86 3.34
CA HIS A 235 -11.94 2.13 1.94
C HIS A 235 -11.10 3.29 1.40
N HIS A 236 -10.53 3.14 0.20
CA HIS A 236 -9.81 4.20 -0.50
C HIS A 236 -10.44 4.43 -1.88
N SER A 237 -10.73 5.68 -2.21
CA SER A 237 -11.17 6.08 -3.54
C SER A 237 -9.98 6.60 -4.35
N HIS A 238 -10.03 6.42 -5.66
CA HIS A 238 -9.00 6.95 -6.56
C HIS A 238 -9.64 7.78 -7.68
N ARG A 239 -8.84 8.69 -8.25
CA ARG A 239 -9.19 9.41 -9.47
C ARG A 239 -7.95 9.67 -10.31
N GLU A 240 -8.06 9.47 -11.63
CA GLU A 240 -7.04 9.93 -12.59
C GLU A 240 -7.10 11.46 -12.63
N ILE A 241 -6.06 12.14 -12.13
CA ILE A 241 -5.97 13.60 -12.14
C ILE A 241 -5.22 14.13 -13.35
N SER A 242 -4.44 13.29 -14.03
CA SER A 242 -3.69 13.68 -15.22
C SER A 242 -3.41 12.50 -16.12
N ARG A 243 -3.55 12.73 -17.43
CA ARG A 243 -3.14 11.84 -18.50
C ARG A 243 -2.17 12.58 -19.40
N LEU A 244 -0.92 12.15 -19.39
CA LEU A 244 0.21 12.82 -20.02
C LEU A 244 0.65 11.97 -21.21
N ASP A 245 0.46 12.51 -22.41
CA ASP A 245 0.80 11.84 -23.68
C ASP A 245 2.32 11.89 -23.92
N SER A 246 2.94 10.73 -24.16
CA SER A 246 4.34 10.59 -24.58
C SER A 246 4.41 10.23 -26.07
N HIS A 247 3.73 11.05 -26.89
CA HIS A 247 3.62 10.88 -28.34
C HIS A 247 3.09 9.50 -28.75
N ARG A 248 2.24 8.88 -27.91
CA ARG A 248 1.74 7.51 -28.08
C ARG A 248 2.83 6.44 -28.25
N THR A 249 4.03 6.71 -27.73
CA THR A 249 5.12 5.73 -27.68
C THR A 249 5.22 5.15 -26.27
N PRO A 250 5.59 3.87 -26.09
CA PRO A 250 5.68 3.24 -24.78
C PRO A 250 6.49 4.07 -23.76
N VAL A 251 5.91 4.28 -22.58
CA VAL A 251 6.61 4.89 -21.44
C VAL A 251 7.18 3.77 -20.57
N TRP A 252 8.48 3.82 -20.28
CA TRP A 252 9.21 2.74 -19.60
C TRP A 252 9.49 3.00 -18.14
N ARG A 253 9.69 4.27 -17.77
CA ARG A 253 10.01 4.67 -16.39
C ARG A 253 9.22 5.89 -15.99
N VAL A 254 8.89 5.91 -14.70
CA VAL A 254 8.33 7.08 -14.03
C VAL A 254 8.89 7.15 -12.62
N ASP A 255 9.23 8.35 -12.15
CA ASP A 255 9.57 8.57 -10.75
C ASP A 255 9.26 9.98 -10.28
N PHE A 256 9.06 10.14 -8.98
CA PHE A 256 8.96 11.44 -8.33
C PHE A 256 10.32 11.87 -7.79
N ASP A 257 10.51 13.18 -7.61
CA ASP A 257 11.58 13.68 -6.74
C ASP A 257 11.25 13.44 -5.25
N ASP A 258 12.23 13.69 -4.39
CA ASP A 258 12.16 13.38 -2.94
C ASP A 258 11.05 14.15 -2.21
N ASP A 259 10.59 15.28 -2.75
CA ASP A 259 9.49 16.09 -2.20
C ASP A 259 8.14 15.88 -2.93
N GLY A 260 8.11 15.08 -4.00
CA GLY A 260 6.92 14.77 -4.78
C GLY A 260 6.35 15.98 -5.53
N GLN A 261 7.20 16.93 -5.91
CA GLN A 261 6.84 18.15 -6.64
C GLN A 261 7.14 18.03 -8.15
N ILE A 262 8.09 17.18 -8.51
CA ILE A 262 8.52 16.94 -9.88
C ILE A 262 8.28 15.46 -10.20
N LEU A 263 7.70 15.22 -11.37
CA LEU A 263 7.51 13.89 -11.92
C LEU A 263 8.36 13.77 -13.18
N GLY A 264 9.22 12.76 -13.23
CA GLY A 264 10.04 12.44 -14.39
C GLY A 264 9.53 11.21 -15.12
N SER A 265 9.64 11.17 -16.45
CA SER A 265 9.42 9.94 -17.22
C SER A 265 10.38 9.80 -18.40
N THR A 266 10.63 8.55 -18.79
CA THR A 266 11.38 8.20 -20.00
C THR A 266 10.68 7.08 -20.78
N GLY A 267 10.78 7.13 -22.10
CA GLY A 267 10.10 6.21 -23.02
C GLY A 267 10.90 5.94 -24.29
N ASP A 268 10.23 5.34 -25.27
CA ASP A 268 10.80 5.09 -26.61
C ASP A 268 11.07 6.37 -27.41
N ASP A 269 10.50 7.51 -26.99
CA ASP A 269 10.77 8.82 -27.57
C ASP A 269 12.21 9.33 -27.35
N GLY A 270 13.00 8.65 -26.51
CA GLY A 270 14.40 8.99 -26.23
C GLY A 270 14.56 10.29 -25.45
N LYS A 271 13.50 10.76 -24.79
CA LYS A 271 13.49 12.00 -24.01
C LYS A 271 13.32 11.72 -22.53
N LEU A 272 13.89 12.59 -21.71
CA LEU A 272 13.50 12.75 -20.31
C LEU A 272 12.49 13.90 -20.23
N MET A 273 11.28 13.57 -19.82
CA MET A 273 10.18 14.50 -19.66
C MET A 273 9.99 14.82 -18.19
N LEU A 274 9.89 16.09 -17.83
CA LEU A 274 9.64 16.53 -16.45
C LEU A 274 8.32 17.29 -16.35
N TYR A 275 7.51 16.95 -15.37
CA TYR A 275 6.19 17.51 -15.13
C TYR A 275 6.11 18.12 -13.73
N ARG A 276 5.25 19.14 -13.57
CA ARG A 276 4.91 19.76 -12.29
C ARG A 276 3.40 19.91 -12.16
N GLN A 277 2.93 19.93 -10.92
CA GLN A 277 1.53 20.20 -10.64
C GLN A 277 1.21 21.69 -10.81
N THR A 278 0.12 21.99 -11.52
CA THR A 278 -0.44 23.33 -11.66
C THR A 278 -1.29 23.69 -10.43
N PRO A 279 -1.65 24.96 -10.22
CA PRO A 279 -2.55 25.37 -9.13
C PRO A 279 -3.90 24.64 -9.13
N ASP A 280 -4.37 24.20 -10.30
CA ASP A 280 -5.62 23.44 -10.46
C ASP A 280 -5.47 21.95 -10.06
N GLY A 281 -4.27 21.52 -9.65
CA GLY A 281 -3.97 20.17 -9.19
C GLY A 281 -3.63 19.17 -10.32
N VAL A 282 -3.60 19.62 -11.57
CA VAL A 282 -3.26 18.81 -12.75
C VAL A 282 -1.75 18.86 -12.99
N TRP A 283 -1.16 17.77 -13.48
CA TRP A 283 0.24 17.73 -13.87
C TRP A 283 0.41 18.20 -15.31
N ALA A 284 1.40 19.06 -15.53
CA ALA A 284 1.71 19.62 -16.84
C ALA A 284 3.21 19.52 -17.14
N LYS A 285 3.56 19.41 -18.42
CA LYS A 285 4.95 19.40 -18.88
C LYS A 285 5.62 20.70 -18.46
N SER A 286 6.75 20.59 -17.76
CA SER A 286 7.56 21.73 -17.34
C SER A 286 8.86 21.85 -18.15
N SER A 287 9.49 20.73 -18.50
CA SER A 287 10.68 20.71 -19.35
C SER A 287 10.87 19.36 -20.04
N GLU A 288 11.70 19.34 -21.07
CA GLU A 288 12.18 18.12 -21.72
C GLU A 288 13.69 18.18 -21.91
N LEU A 289 14.35 17.04 -21.81
CA LEU A 289 15.75 16.87 -22.13
C LEU A 289 15.88 15.78 -23.20
N THR A 290 16.55 16.11 -24.30
CA THR A 290 16.82 15.18 -25.40
C THR A 290 18.30 14.87 -25.43
N MET A 291 18.67 13.59 -25.52
CA MET A 291 20.07 13.22 -25.73
C MET A 291 20.50 13.57 -27.16
N VAL A 292 21.43 14.51 -27.30
CA VAL A 292 22.08 14.80 -28.58
C VAL A 292 23.36 13.97 -28.65
N ARG A 293 23.46 13.07 -29.63
CA ARG A 293 24.73 12.41 -29.95
C ARG A 293 25.62 13.41 -30.68
N GLU A 294 26.61 13.97 -30.00
CA GLU A 294 27.73 14.60 -30.70
C GLU A 294 28.46 13.53 -31.50
N ARG A 295 28.49 13.68 -32.82
CA ARG A 295 29.43 12.94 -33.65
C ARG A 295 30.80 13.55 -33.37
N MET A 296 31.70 12.81 -32.73
CA MET A 296 33.12 13.17 -32.72
C MET A 296 33.55 13.34 -34.18
N ALA A 297 33.92 14.56 -34.56
CA ALA A 297 34.60 14.80 -35.82
C ALA A 297 35.93 14.06 -35.73
N VAL A 298 36.13 13.08 -36.63
CA VAL A 298 37.42 12.42 -36.78
C VAL A 298 38.40 13.48 -37.31
N PRO A 299 39.60 13.61 -36.72
CA PRO A 299 40.59 14.63 -37.11
C PRO A 299 41.09 14.47 -38.54
#